data_AF-A0AAV8ZZ30-F1
#
_entry.id   AF-A0AAV8ZZ30-F1
#
_cell.length_a   1.000
_cell.length_b   1.000
_cell.length_c   1.000
_cell.angle_alpha   90.00
_cell.angle_beta   90.00
_cell.angle_gamma   90.00
#
_symmetry.space_group_name_H-M   'P 1'
#
loop_
_entity.id
_entity.type
_entity.pdbx_description
1 polymer ?
#
loop_
_entity_poly.entity_id
_entity_poly.type
_entity_poly.pdbx_seq_one_letter_code
_entity_poly.pdbx_strand_id
1 'polypeptide(L)'
;MINANYKFIAIDVGAYGKNSDGGIFKNSNLGRGLNNNTLHIPPAKQLPGSNEIQPFIIVGDEAFPLRTNLMKPYSKDTVRGNEEKKVINYRLSRGAKCF
;
A
#
# COMPACT_ATOMS: atom_id res chain seq x y z
N MET A 1 4.12 -8.74 -1.61
CA MET A 1 4.43 -7.72 -0.58
C MET A 1 5.88 -7.87 -0.14
N ILE A 2 6.64 -6.79 -0.18
CA ILE A 2 8.09 -6.75 0.13
C ILE A 2 8.27 -5.73 1.27
N ASN A 3 9.19 -6.00 2.21
CA ASN A 3 9.52 -5.05 3.27
C ASN A 3 10.68 -4.11 2.87
N ALA A 4 11.00 -3.14 3.73
CA ALA A 4 12.09 -2.18 3.49
C ALA A 4 13.49 -2.81 3.37
N ASN A 5 13.67 -4.10 3.70
CA ASN A 5 14.92 -4.84 3.58
C ASN A 5 14.97 -5.73 2.32
N TYR A 6 14.12 -5.45 1.31
CA TYR A 6 14.02 -6.22 0.07
C TYR A 6 13.66 -7.70 0.27
N LYS A 7 13.01 -8.05 1.39
CA LYS A 7 12.56 -9.42 1.66
C LYS A 7 11.08 -9.55 1.31
N PHE A 8 10.74 -10.57 0.54
CA PHE A 8 9.34 -10.97 0.34
C PHE A 8 8.77 -11.39 1.69
N ILE A 9 7.76 -10.65 2.15
CA ILE A 9 7.05 -10.97 3.40
C ILE A 9 5.70 -11.63 3.15
N ALA A 10 5.16 -11.48 1.94
CA ALA A 10 4.03 -12.26 1.49
C ALA A 10 4.05 -12.36 -0.04
N ILE A 11 3.82 -13.57 -0.54
CA ILE A 11 3.62 -13.86 -1.96
C ILE A 11 2.24 -14.49 -2.04
N ASP A 12 1.42 -13.96 -2.94
CA ASP A 12 0.09 -14.47 -3.22
C ASP A 12 0.07 -14.86 -4.69
N VAL A 13 -0.02 -16.17 -4.94
CA VAL A 13 -0.05 -16.72 -6.30
C VAL A 13 -1.51 -16.77 -6.69
N GLY A 14 -1.89 -15.91 -7.64
CA GLY A 14 -3.28 -15.64 -8.00
C GLY A 14 -4.11 -16.88 -8.38
N ALA A 15 -5.43 -16.73 -8.33
CA ALA A 15 -6.37 -17.77 -8.72
C ALA A 15 -6.55 -17.85 -10.25
N TYR A 16 -6.77 -19.05 -10.77
CA TYR A 16 -7.05 -19.29 -12.20
C TYR A 16 -8.39 -18.66 -12.62
N GLY A 17 -8.38 -17.62 -13.46
CA GLY A 17 -9.59 -17.00 -14.04
C GLY A 17 -9.53 -15.48 -14.22
N LYS A 18 -10.51 -14.91 -14.95
CA LYS A 18 -10.67 -13.46 -15.22
C LYS A 18 -11.21 -12.67 -14.01
N ASN A 19 -10.65 -12.87 -12.83
CA ASN A 19 -11.02 -12.05 -11.67
C ASN A 19 -10.14 -10.79 -11.64
N SER A 20 -10.74 -9.63 -11.38
CA SER A 20 -9.99 -8.38 -11.19
C SER A 20 -9.02 -8.52 -10.03
N ASP A 21 -7.82 -7.96 -10.17
CA ASP A 21 -6.74 -7.99 -9.16
C ASP A 21 -7.22 -7.54 -7.76
N GLY A 22 -8.14 -6.58 -7.69
CA GLY A 22 -8.74 -6.12 -6.42
C GLY A 22 -9.65 -7.16 -5.77
N GLY A 23 -10.37 -7.96 -6.56
CA GLY A 23 -11.21 -9.07 -6.09
C GLY A 23 -10.38 -10.28 -5.65
N ILE A 24 -9.30 -10.59 -6.38
CA ILE A 24 -8.33 -11.62 -6.00
C ILE A 24 -7.68 -11.25 -4.67
N PHE A 25 -7.20 -10.01 -4.54
CA PHE A 25 -6.60 -9.52 -3.30
C PHE A 25 -7.56 -9.58 -2.12
N LYS A 26 -8.81 -9.11 -2.28
CA LYS A 26 -9.81 -9.13 -1.19
C LYS A 26 -10.06 -10.55 -0.68
N ASN A 27 -10.05 -11.53 -1.58
CA ASN A 27 -10.32 -12.92 -1.26
C ASN A 27 -9.08 -13.71 -0.83
N SER A 28 -7.87 -13.20 -1.08
CA SER A 28 -6.65 -13.88 -0.75
C SER A 28 -6.29 -13.78 0.74
N ASN A 29 -5.38 -14.66 1.16
CA ASN A 29 -4.85 -14.65 2.52
C ASN A 29 -4.19 -13.32 2.88
N LEU A 30 -3.61 -12.63 1.88
CA LEU A 30 -3.01 -11.31 2.06
C LEU A 30 -4.07 -10.25 2.36
N GLY A 31 -5.12 -10.13 1.54
CA GLY A 31 -6.16 -9.13 1.77
C GLY A 31 -7.04 -9.44 2.97
N ARG A 32 -7.35 -10.72 3.24
CA ARG A 32 -8.00 -11.14 4.50
C ARG A 32 -7.12 -10.83 5.70
N GLY A 33 -5.81 -11.09 5.59
CA GLY A 33 -4.87 -10.81 6.66
C GLY A 33 -4.78 -9.32 6.98
N LEU A 34 -4.81 -8.47 5.94
CA LEU A 34 -4.86 -7.03 6.07
C LEU A 34 -6.16 -6.56 6.71
N ASN A 35 -7.30 -7.14 6.33
CA ASN A 35 -8.62 -6.80 6.89
C ASN A 35 -8.74 -7.18 8.37
N ASN A 36 -8.16 -8.32 8.75
CA ASN A 36 -8.27 -8.88 10.09
C ASN A 36 -7.09 -8.48 11.00
N ASN A 37 -6.22 -7.55 10.57
CA ASN A 37 -5.00 -7.14 11.29
C ASN A 37 -4.05 -8.30 11.68
N THR A 38 -4.07 -9.40 10.92
CA THR A 38 -3.22 -10.59 11.19
C THR A 38 -1.89 -10.58 10.45
N LEU A 39 -1.62 -9.54 9.65
CA LEU A 39 -0.33 -9.33 8.99
C LEU A 39 0.79 -8.89 9.95
N HIS A 40 0.52 -8.76 11.25
CA HIS A 40 1.47 -8.32 12.28
C HIS A 40 2.25 -7.06 11.87
N ILE A 41 1.56 -6.11 11.24
CA ILE A 41 2.16 -4.81 10.89
C ILE A 41 2.57 -4.15 12.22
N PRO A 42 3.81 -3.66 12.35
CA PRO A 42 4.27 -3.03 13.57
C PRO A 42 3.35 -1.85 13.96
N PRO A 43 3.20 -1.56 15.25
CA PRO A 43 2.46 -0.39 15.69
C PRO A 43 3.13 0.88 15.19
N ALA A 44 2.35 1.97 15.13
CA ALA A 44 2.84 3.26 14.71
C ALA A 44 4.11 3.65 15.49
N LYS A 45 5.10 4.19 14.76
CA LYS A 45 6.40 4.55 15.32
C LYS A 45 6.68 6.02 15.05
N GLN A 46 7.42 6.63 15.97
CA GLN A 46 7.92 7.98 15.80
C GLN A 46 8.86 8.07 14.59
N LEU A 47 8.66 9.09 13.76
CA LEU A 47 9.54 9.34 12.62
C LEU A 47 10.94 9.76 13.09
N PRO A 48 12.02 9.34 12.41
CA PRO A 48 13.36 9.81 12.70
C PRO A 48 13.43 11.35 12.63
N GLY A 49 13.85 12.00 13.73
CA GLY A 49 14.00 13.47 13.78
C GLY A 49 12.69 14.27 13.93
N SER A 50 11.56 13.62 14.25
CA SER A 50 10.29 14.28 14.54
C SER A 50 9.62 13.66 15.76
N ASN A 51 8.72 14.38 16.44
CA ASN A 51 7.86 13.83 17.51
C ASN A 51 6.55 13.25 16.97
N GLU A 52 6.37 13.24 15.65
CA GLU A 52 5.18 12.68 15.01
C GLU A 52 5.22 11.15 15.00
N ILE A 53 4.14 10.56 15.51
CA ILE A 53 3.88 9.12 15.46
C ILE A 53 3.12 8.82 14.18
N GLN A 54 3.70 7.99 13.31
CA GLN A 54 3.09 7.63 12.03
C GLN A 54 2.88 6.11 11.94
N PRO A 55 1.72 5.65 11.41
CA PRO A 55 1.47 4.24 11.19
C PRO A 55 2.34 3.69 10.06
N PHE A 56 2.64 2.39 10.13
CA PHE A 56 3.22 1.68 9.00
C PHE A 56 2.11 1.42 7.97
N ILE A 57 2.32 1.91 6.76
CA ILE A 57 1.38 1.77 5.64
C ILE A 57 1.96 0.88 4.55
N ILE A 58 1.11 0.07 3.93
CA ILE A 58 1.44 -0.62 2.69
C ILE A 58 1.13 0.34 1.54
N VAL A 59 2.04 0.44 0.57
CA VAL A 59 1.80 1.20 -0.67
C VAL A 59 1.28 0.21 -1.72
N GLY A 60 0.05 0.42 -2.16
CA GLY A 60 -0.59 -0.36 -3.21
C GLY A 60 -0.80 0.46 -4.49
N ASP A 61 -1.01 -0.24 -5.59
CA ASP A 61 -1.48 0.35 -6.85
C ASP A 61 -2.94 0.87 -6.76
N GLU A 62 -3.37 1.65 -7.74
CA GLU A 62 -4.68 2.26 -7.87
C GLU A 62 -5.84 1.26 -7.77
N ALA A 63 -5.59 -0.01 -8.16
CA ALA A 63 -6.54 -1.11 -8.11
C ALA A 63 -6.98 -1.50 -6.68
N PHE A 64 -6.22 -1.10 -5.65
CA PHE A 64 -6.59 -1.40 -4.27
C PHE A 64 -7.52 -0.32 -3.67
N PRO A 65 -8.37 -0.67 -2.69
CA PRO A 65 -9.13 0.33 -1.95
C PRO A 65 -8.22 1.12 -0.99
N LEU A 66 -8.46 2.42 -0.83
CA LEU A 66 -7.77 3.23 0.18
C LEU A 66 -8.19 2.78 1.59
N ARG A 67 -7.22 2.56 2.49
CA ARG A 67 -7.46 2.16 3.89
C ARG A 67 -6.44 2.79 4.81
N THR A 68 -6.69 2.73 6.11
CA THR A 68 -5.77 3.20 7.16
C THR A 68 -4.36 2.61 7.03
N ASN A 69 -4.26 1.34 6.64
CA ASN A 69 -2.99 0.63 6.48
C ASN A 69 -2.61 0.39 5.01
N LEU A 70 -3.33 0.98 4.06
CA LEU A 70 -3.11 0.82 2.61
C LEU A 70 -3.27 2.16 1.89
N MET A 71 -2.15 2.77 1.52
CA MET A 71 -2.11 4.00 0.75
C MET A 71 -1.99 3.68 -0.73
N LYS A 72 -2.68 4.44 -1.56
CA LYS A 72 -2.63 4.31 -3.02
C LYS A 72 -2.45 5.68 -3.67
N PRO A 73 -1.87 5.75 -4.88
CA PRO A 73 -1.79 7.00 -5.61
C PRO A 73 -3.19 7.55 -5.92
N TYR A 74 -3.30 8.88 -5.95
CA TYR A 74 -4.48 9.57 -6.46
C TYR A 74 -4.69 9.22 -7.94
N SER A 75 -5.94 9.06 -8.35
CA SER A 75 -6.29 8.79 -9.74
C SER A 75 -5.87 9.94 -10.66
N LYS A 76 -5.58 9.64 -11.93
CA LYS A 76 -5.14 10.66 -12.91
C LYS A 76 -6.11 11.83 -13.03
N ASP A 77 -7.40 11.57 -12.92
CA ASP A 77 -8.45 12.61 -12.99
C ASP A 77 -8.40 13.56 -11.80
N THR A 78 -8.13 13.05 -10.59
CA THR A 78 -8.08 13.88 -9.37
C THR A 78 -6.78 14.64 -9.19
N VAL A 79 -5.73 14.23 -9.91
CA VAL A 79 -4.41 14.88 -9.96
C VAL A 79 -4.37 16.01 -10.99
N ARG A 80 -5.26 16.00 -11.99
CA ARG A 80 -5.32 17.02 -13.04
C ARG A 80 -5.70 18.38 -12.44
N GLY A 81 -4.71 19.24 -12.28
CA GLY A 81 -4.87 20.59 -11.70
C GLY A 81 -4.58 20.71 -10.20
N ASN A 82 -4.09 19.64 -9.55
CA ASN A 82 -3.69 19.68 -8.14
C ASN A 82 -2.22 19.26 -7.97
N GLU A 83 -1.34 20.25 -7.77
CA GLU A 83 0.10 20.03 -7.63
C GLU A 83 0.49 19.26 -6.36
N GLU A 84 -0.24 19.44 -5.25
CA GLU A 84 0.01 18.69 -4.01
C GLU A 84 -0.19 17.18 -4.22
N LYS A 85 -1.26 16.80 -4.91
CA LYS A 85 -1.52 15.40 -5.27
C LYS A 85 -0.48 14.84 -6.22
N LYS A 86 0.06 15.66 -7.14
CA LYS A 86 1.19 15.25 -7.99
C LYS A 86 2.43 14.96 -7.16
N VAL A 87 2.76 15.82 -6.19
CA VAL A 87 3.91 15.63 -5.29
C VAL A 87 3.73 14.36 -4.45
N ILE A 88 2.53 14.11 -3.91
CA ILE A 88 2.24 12.88 -3.16
C ILE A 88 2.40 11.65 -4.06
N ASN A 89 1.81 11.64 -5.26
CA ASN A 89 1.96 10.52 -6.20
C ASN A 89 3.42 10.29 -6.61
N TYR A 90 4.18 11.36 -6.84
CA TYR A 90 5.60 11.26 -7.14
C TYR A 90 6.40 10.64 -5.98
N ARG A 91 6.15 11.09 -4.74
CA ARG A 91 6.78 10.55 -3.53
C ARG A 91 6.39 9.09 -3.29
N LEU A 92 5.13 8.74 -3.48
CA LEU A 92 4.64 7.36 -3.40
C LEU A 92 5.30 6.47 -4.45
N SER A 93 5.37 6.93 -5.70
CA SER A 93 6.03 6.20 -6.79
C SER A 93 7.52 6.02 -6.53
N ARG A 94 8.20 7.05 -6.01
CA ARG A 94 9.62 6.97 -5.60
C ARG A 94 9.82 5.98 -4.46
N GLY A 95 8.96 6.04 -3.44
CA GLY A 95 8.96 5.06 -2.35
C GLY A 95 8.82 3.65 -2.91
N ALA A 96 7.82 3.43 -3.77
CA ALA A 96 7.55 2.14 -4.41
C ALA A 96 8.67 1.65 -5.36
N LYS A 97 9.47 2.55 -5.95
CA LYS A 97 10.57 2.26 -6.90
C LYS A 97 11.95 2.14 -6.26
N CYS A 98 12.15 2.69 -5.07
CA CYS A 98 13.35 2.41 -4.28
C CYS A 98 13.35 0.96 -3.76
N PHE A 99 12.30 0.18 -4.05
CA PHE A 99 12.21 -1.27 -3.87
C PHE A 99 12.52 -2.02 -5.16
#